data_AF-A0A7C5VE83-F1
#
_entry.id   AF-A0A7C5VE83-F1
#
_cell.length_a   1.000
_cell.length_b   1.000
_cell.length_c   1.000
_cell.angle_alpha   90.00
_cell.angle_beta   90.00
_cell.angle_gamma   90.00
#
_symmetry.space_group_name_H-M   'P 1'
#
loop_
_entity.id
_entity.type
_entity.pdbx_description
1 polymer ?
#
loop_
_entity_poly.entity_id
_entity_poly.type
_entity_poly.pdbx_seq_one_letter_code
_entity_poly.pdbx_strand_id
1 'polypeptide(L)' 'FLNTGVKLPAVREEVLPHLQRLEERGCEILCCGTCLNELGLRDRLRVGKVSSMKVLVGKMMNSQVVTLP' A
#
# COMPACT_ATOMS: atom_id res chain seq x y z
N PHE A 1 -1.93 1.88 -0.25
CA PHE A 1 -2.61 0.92 -1.14
C PHE A 1 -3.76 0.23 -0.42
N LEU A 2 -4.92 0.22 -1.06
CA LEU A 2 -6.20 -0.31 -0.59
C LEU A 2 -6.78 -1.25 -1.67
N ASN A 3 -7.73 -2.10 -1.29
CA ASN A 3 -8.47 -3.00 -2.19
C ASN A 3 -7.51 -3.83 -3.07
N THR A 4 -7.83 -3.98 -4.35
CA THR A 4 -6.99 -4.68 -5.34
C THR A 4 -5.66 -3.96 -5.62
N GLY A 5 -5.55 -2.67 -5.28
CA GLY A 5 -4.32 -1.89 -5.42
C GLY A 5 -3.16 -2.42 -4.59
N VAL A 6 -3.40 -3.26 -3.56
CA VAL A 6 -2.33 -3.92 -2.79
C VAL A 6 -1.53 -4.93 -3.63
N LYS A 7 -2.00 -5.32 -4.82
CA LYS A 7 -1.24 -6.14 -5.76
C LYS A 7 0.02 -5.43 -6.28
N LEU A 8 -0.01 -4.10 -6.40
CA LEU A 8 1.11 -3.30 -6.90
C LEU A 8 2.36 -3.45 -6.00
N PRO A 9 2.30 -3.15 -4.69
CA PRO A 9 3.44 -3.32 -3.77
C PRO A 9 3.74 -4.78 -3.38
N ALA A 10 2.89 -5.74 -3.73
CA ALA A 10 3.07 -7.15 -3.36
C ALA A 10 3.67 -7.99 -4.50
N VAL A 11 3.11 -7.94 -5.70
CA VAL A 11 3.40 -8.96 -6.73
C VAL A 11 3.64 -8.41 -8.14
N ARG A 12 3.61 -7.09 -8.33
CA ARG A 12 3.82 -6.48 -9.66
C ARG A 12 5.27 -6.07 -9.83
N GLU A 13 6.08 -7.00 -10.33
CA GLU A 13 7.53 -6.85 -10.52
C GLU A 13 7.91 -5.56 -11.29
N GLU A 14 7.14 -5.17 -12.31
CA GLU A 14 7.39 -3.93 -13.05
C GLU A 14 7.22 -2.64 -12.21
N VAL A 15 6.42 -2.69 -11.13
CA VAL A 15 6.11 -1.54 -10.28
C VAL A 15 6.98 -1.48 -9.02
N LEU A 16 7.46 -2.64 -8.53
CA LEU A 16 8.23 -2.70 -7.27
C LEU A 16 9.47 -1.78 -7.23
N PRO A 17 10.32 -1.71 -8.28
CA PRO A 17 11.50 -0.83 -8.26
C PRO A 17 11.14 0.65 -8.13
N HIS A 18 10.02 1.05 -8.74
CA HIS A 18 9.55 2.43 -8.64
C HIS A 18 9.06 2.76 -7.23
N LEU A 19 8.32 1.85 -6.59
CA LEU A 19 7.85 2.02 -5.22
C LEU A 19 9.01 2.04 -4.21
N GLN A 20 10.01 1.17 -4.38
CA GLN A 20 11.22 1.19 -3.54
C GLN A 20 11.93 2.54 -3.64
N ARG A 21 12.09 3.06 -4.86
CA ARG A 21 12.74 4.37 -5.07
C ARG A 21 11.94 5.54 -4.49
N LEU A 22 10.63 5.39 -4.28
CA LEU A 22 9.82 6.36 -3.55
C LEU A 22 10.06 6.25 -2.03
N GLU A 23 10.11 5.03 -1.48
CA GLU A 23 10.46 4.83 -0.05
C GLU A 23 11.85 5.37 0.28
N GLU A 24 12.84 5.13 -0.58
CA GLU A 24 14.21 5.68 -0.45
C GLU A 24 14.24 7.22 -0.42
N ARG A 25 13.28 7.88 -1.08
CA ARG A 25 13.13 9.35 -1.06
C ARG A 25 12.29 9.85 0.12
N GLY A 26 11.90 8.97 1.03
CA GLY A 26 11.13 9.31 2.23
C GLY A 26 9.61 9.23 2.07
N CYS A 27 9.09 8.69 0.96
CA CYS A 27 7.66 8.47 0.84
C CYS A 27 7.22 7.29 1.72
N GLU A 28 6.27 7.54 2.64
CA GLU A 28 5.68 6.46 3.44
C GLU A 28 4.67 5.65 2.59
N ILE A 29 4.96 4.37 2.36
CA ILE A 29 4.04 3.45 1.68
C ILE A 29 3.31 2.58 2.71
N LEU A 30 1.99 2.72 2.79
CA LEU A 30 1.13 1.93 3.66
C LEU A 30 0.20 1.04 2.85
N CYS A 31 0.07 -0.23 3.25
CA CYS A 31 -0.74 -1.23 2.59
C CYS A 31 -1.79 -1.79 3.55
N CYS A 32 -3.06 -1.82 3.14
CA CYS A 32 -4.13 -2.34 4.00
C CYS A 32 -3.96 -3.84 4.27
N GLY A 33 -3.77 -4.19 5.54
CA GLY A 33 -3.57 -5.58 5.97
C GLY A 33 -4.78 -6.46 5.67
N THR A 34 -6.00 -5.98 5.85
CA THR A 34 -7.21 -6.75 5.52
C THR A 34 -7.27 -7.06 4.03
N CYS A 35 -7.01 -6.08 3.15
CA CYS A 35 -7.01 -6.32 1.71
C CYS A 35 -5.93 -7.32 1.26
N LEU A 36 -4.75 -7.30 1.90
CA LEU A 36 -3.71 -8.30 1.67
C LEU A 36 -4.15 -9.70 2.10
N ASN A 37 -4.82 -9.81 3.25
CA ASN A 37 -5.30 -11.10 3.78
C ASN A 37 -6.40 -11.68 2.87
N GLU A 38 -7.40 -10.89 2.49
CA GLU A 38 -8.50 -11.31 1.60
C GLU A 38 -7.99 -11.83 0.24
N LEU A 39 -6.86 -11.30 -0.24
CA LEU A 39 -6.25 -11.72 -1.50
C LEU A 39 -5.16 -12.79 -1.34
N GLY A 40 -4.88 -13.25 -0.12
CA GLY A 40 -3.79 -14.22 0.15
C GLY A 40 -2.39 -13.68 -0.17
N LEU A 41 -2.19 -12.37 -0.06
CA LEU A 41 -0.95 -11.67 -0.43
C LEU A 41 -0.15 -11.14 0.76
N ARG A 42 -0.58 -11.40 2.00
CA ARG A 42 0.07 -10.85 3.20
C ARG A 42 1.57 -11.11 3.24
N ASP A 43 1.97 -12.36 3.07
CA ASP A 43 3.38 -12.77 3.12
C ASP A 43 4.12 -12.50 1.81
N ARG A 44 3.40 -11.97 0.81
CA ARG A 44 3.95 -11.57 -0.49
C ARG A 44 4.17 -10.08 -0.58
N LEU A 45 3.92 -9.28 0.47
CA LEU A 45 4.22 -7.85 0.42
C LEU A 45 5.73 -7.63 0.29
N ARG A 46 6.16 -6.88 -0.73
CA ARG A 46 7.58 -6.65 -1.04
C ARG A 46 8.04 -5.23 -0.71
N VAL A 47 7.13 -4.27 -0.73
CA VAL A 47 7.42 -2.83 -0.54
C VAL A 47 6.34 -2.19 0.33
N GLY A 48 6.74 -1.29 1.23
CA GLY A 48 5.82 -0.64 2.17
C GLY A 48 5.49 -1.46 3.42
N LYS A 49 4.70 -0.84 4.30
CA LYS A 49 4.32 -1.40 5.61
C LYS A 49 2.86 -1.81 5.63
N VAL A 50 2.58 -2.92 6.31
CA VAL A 50 1.19 -3.30 6.62
C VAL A 50 0.60 -2.32 7.63
N SER A 51 -0.59 -1.80 7.33
CA SER A 51 -1.36 -0.92 8.20
C SER A 51 -2.79 -1.40 8.36
N SER A 52 -3.47 -0.87 9.37
CA SER A 52 -4.89 -1.15 9.63
C SER A 52 -5.79 -0.16 8.89
N MET A 53 -7.03 -0.60 8.62
CA MET A 53 -8.02 0.26 7.96
C MET A 53 -8.32 1.53 8.78
N LYS A 54 -8.36 1.44 10.12
CA LYS A 54 -8.57 2.62 10.99
C LYS A 54 -7.49 3.69 10.80
N VAL A 55 -6.22 3.27 10.74
CA VAL A 55 -5.10 4.21 10.55
C VAL A 55 -5.15 4.83 9.15
N LEU A 56 -5.41 4.03 8.12
CA LEU A 56 -5.49 4.51 6.74
C LEU A 56 -6.63 5.52 6.56
N VAL A 57 -7.83 5.20 7.02
CA VAL A 57 -9.00 6.10 6.95
C VAL A 57 -8.73 7.37 7.75
N GLY A 58 -8.16 7.26 8.96
CA GLY A 58 -7.77 8.41 9.76
C GLY A 58 -6.80 9.34 9.03
N LYS A 59 -5.77 8.79 8.38
CA LYS A 59 -4.85 9.59 7.55
C LYS A 59 -5.57 10.23 6.36
N MET A 60 -6.43 9.49 5.66
CA MET A 60 -7.19 10.02 4.52
C MET A 60 -8.13 11.16 4.93
N MET A 61 -8.83 11.04 6.06
CA MET A 61 -9.77 12.06 6.51
C MET A 61 -9.09 13.35 6.98
N ASN A 62 -7.83 13.28 7.40
CA ASN A 62 -7.07 14.41 7.94
C ASN A 62 -6.00 14.92 6.96
N SER A 63 -6.12 14.61 5.67
CA SER A 63 -5.15 15.02 4.65
C SER A 63 -5.84 15.34 3.32
N GLN A 64 -5.15 16.04 2.44
CA GLN A 64 -5.58 16.15 1.05
C GLN A 64 -5.34 14.81 0.36
N VAL A 65 -6.40 14.23 -0.21
CA VAL A 65 -6.35 12.89 -0.81
C VAL A 65 -6.61 12.98 -2.30
N VAL A 66 -5.74 12.34 -3.08
CA VAL A 66 -5.98 12.03 -4.48
C VAL A 66 -6.26 10.54 -4.58
N THR A 67 -7.45 10.19 -5.09
CA THR A 67 -7.85 8.79 -5.29
C THR A 67 -7.94 8.46 -6.77
N LEU A 68 -7.50 7.26 -7.13
CA LEU A 68 -7.75 6.68 -8.44
C LEU A 68 -8.99 5.78 -8.33
N PRO A 69 -9.92 5.82 -9.31
CA PRO A 69 -11.08 4.95 -9.35
C PRO A 69 -10.71 3.47 -9.52
#